data_AF-A0AAN0IUS2-F1
#
_entry.id   AF-A0AAN0IUS2-F1
#
_cell.length_a   1.000
_cell.length_b   1.000
_cell.length_c   1.000
_cell.angle_alpha   90.00
_cell.angle_beta   90.00
_cell.angle_gamma   90.00
#
_symmetry.space_group_name_H-M   'P 1'
#
loop_
_entity.id
_entity.type
_entity.pdbx_description
1 polymer ?
#
loop_
_entity_poly.entity_id
_entity_poly.type
_entity_poly.pdbx_seq_one_letter_code
_entity_poly.pdbx_strand_id
1 'polypeptide(L)'
;VFAQLKDILPSLVIHLIEANIEGKESESIQLSNGIDVHWHSSLTNVPYGFNYFIAHEFFDVLPIHQFIDIGKNEWREIFVDIETETKSLKFVKSPNPTPASLAYTQLLGGGYKEFEVCPDGLLIIEEVSRRVKTNGGGALIADYGDVEIKDFTFR
;
A
#
# COMPACT_ATOMS: atom_id res chain seq x y z
N VAL A 1 26.92 5.32 -0.26
CA VAL A 1 26.38 5.35 1.12
C VAL A 1 26.66 4.05 1.87
N PHE A 2 26.15 2.88 1.45
CA PHE A 2 26.40 1.60 2.16
C PHE A 2 27.87 1.18 2.25
N ALA A 3 28.71 1.53 1.27
CA ALA A 3 30.16 1.27 1.30
C ALA A 3 30.90 1.92 2.49
N GLN A 4 30.29 2.89 3.16
CA GLN A 4 30.85 3.58 4.33
C GLN A 4 30.48 2.88 5.66
N LEU A 5 29.52 1.95 5.66
CA LEU A 5 29.07 1.20 6.83
C LEU A 5 29.70 -0.21 6.85
N LYS A 6 31.03 -0.26 6.87
CA LYS A 6 31.81 -1.50 6.70
C LYS A 6 31.45 -2.61 7.69
N ASP A 7 30.98 -2.26 8.88
CA ASP A 7 30.62 -3.21 9.93
C ASP A 7 29.26 -3.90 9.69
N ILE A 8 28.40 -3.30 8.84
CA ILE A 8 27.04 -3.79 8.57
C ILE A 8 26.98 -4.59 7.26
N LEU A 9 27.87 -4.29 6.31
CA LEU A 9 27.89 -4.95 5.00
C LEU A 9 27.94 -6.49 5.06
N PRO A 10 28.69 -7.15 5.99
CA PRO A 10 28.78 -8.61 6.00
C PRO A 10 27.49 -9.32 6.41
N SER A 11 26.54 -8.63 7.05
CA SER A 11 25.26 -9.20 7.51
C SER A 11 24.04 -8.64 6.77
N LEU A 12 24.25 -7.73 5.83
CA LEU A 12 23.18 -7.11 5.06
C LEU A 12 22.69 -8.07 3.97
N VAL A 13 21.40 -8.40 4.02
CA VAL A 13 20.68 -9.11 2.96
C VAL A 13 19.54 -8.20 2.49
N ILE A 14 19.37 -8.09 1.18
CA ILE A 14 18.32 -7.27 0.58
C ILE A 14 17.16 -8.16 0.15
N HIS A 15 15.96 -7.81 0.58
CA HIS A 15 14.73 -8.44 0.14
C HIS A 15 13.91 -7.42 -0.64
N LEU A 16 13.71 -7.68 -1.93
CA LEU A 16 12.89 -6.87 -2.82
C LEU A 16 11.52 -7.52 -2.94
N ILE A 17 10.46 -6.75 -2.71
CA ILE A 17 9.09 -7.20 -2.89
C ILE A 17 8.58 -6.59 -4.19
N GLU A 18 8.10 -7.42 -5.10
CA GLU A 18 7.66 -7.02 -6.44
C GLU A 18 6.45 -7.88 -6.83
N ALA A 19 5.40 -7.27 -7.38
CA ALA A 19 4.21 -8.01 -7.76
C ALA A 19 4.48 -8.87 -9.01
N ASN A 20 5.28 -8.36 -9.95
CA ASN A 20 5.69 -9.09 -11.14
C ASN A 20 7.10 -9.67 -11.00
N ILE A 21 7.16 -10.90 -10.51
CA ILE A 21 8.40 -11.67 -10.37
C ILE A 21 8.67 -12.64 -11.53
N GLU A 22 7.98 -12.50 -12.67
CA GLU A 22 8.27 -13.33 -13.84
C GLU A 22 9.75 -13.23 -14.21
N GLY A 23 10.41 -14.40 -14.29
CA GLY A 23 11.85 -14.50 -14.56
C GLY A 23 12.78 -14.16 -13.38
N LYS A 24 12.25 -13.78 -12.21
CA LYS A 24 13.03 -13.42 -11.00
C LYS A 24 12.82 -14.37 -9.82
N GLU A 25 11.82 -15.26 -9.87
CA GLU A 25 11.45 -16.15 -8.75
C GLU A 25 12.58 -17.09 -8.28
N SER A 26 13.57 -17.35 -9.12
CA SER A 26 14.67 -18.30 -8.86
C SER A 26 16.05 -17.65 -8.76
N GLU A 27 16.17 -16.33 -8.90
CA GLU A 27 17.46 -15.66 -8.99
C GLU A 27 17.74 -14.87 -7.71
N SER A 28 18.37 -15.51 -6.73
CA SER A 28 19.17 -14.76 -5.77
C SER A 28 20.42 -14.27 -6.49
N ILE A 29 20.63 -12.95 -6.56
CA ILE A 29 21.88 -12.40 -7.09
C ILE A 29 22.75 -11.94 -5.93
N GLN A 30 24.06 -12.05 -6.11
CA GLN A 30 25.02 -11.44 -5.21
C GLN A 30 25.63 -10.22 -5.90
N LEU A 31 25.54 -9.06 -5.25
CA LEU A 31 26.16 -7.83 -5.76
C LEU A 31 27.70 -7.94 -5.69
N SER A 32 28.40 -7.09 -6.43
CA SER A 32 29.88 -7.09 -6.49
C SER A 32 30.58 -6.87 -5.13
N ASN A 33 29.83 -6.39 -4.13
CA ASN A 33 30.28 -6.19 -2.75
C ASN A 33 29.88 -7.34 -1.79
N GLY A 34 29.33 -8.44 -2.30
CA GLY A 34 28.99 -9.64 -1.51
C GLY A 34 27.59 -9.62 -0.86
N ILE A 35 26.77 -8.60 -1.11
CA ILE A 35 25.40 -8.53 -0.57
C ILE A 35 24.48 -9.43 -1.38
N ASP A 36 23.74 -10.30 -0.70
CA ASP A 36 22.72 -11.15 -1.30
C ASP A 36 21.41 -10.38 -1.48
N VAL A 37 20.78 -10.57 -2.64
CA VAL A 37 19.48 -9.96 -3.00
C VAL A 37 18.50 -11.06 -3.35
N HIS A 38 17.32 -11.03 -2.72
CA HIS A 38 16.22 -11.98 -2.98
C HIS A 38 14.96 -11.24 -3.39
N TRP A 39 14.21 -11.80 -4.34
CA TRP A 39 12.91 -11.30 -4.77
C TRP A 39 11.77 -12.10 -4.13
N HIS A 40 10.70 -11.40 -3.81
CA HIS A 40 9.50 -11.95 -3.20
C HIS A 40 8.27 -11.36 -3.88
N SER A 41 7.24 -12.17 -4.14
CA SER A 41 5.94 -11.68 -4.64
C SER A 41 5.12 -10.94 -3.58
N SER A 42 5.44 -11.13 -2.31
CA SER A 42 4.69 -10.58 -1.19
C SER A 42 5.58 -10.45 0.04
N LEU A 43 5.25 -9.46 0.89
CA LEU A 43 5.86 -9.27 2.20
C LEU A 43 5.78 -10.54 3.07
N THR A 44 4.74 -11.35 2.92
CA THR A 44 4.57 -12.61 3.68
C THR A 44 5.68 -13.62 3.42
N ASN A 45 6.32 -13.57 2.25
CA ASN A 45 7.38 -14.49 1.84
C ASN A 45 8.77 -14.05 2.34
N VAL A 46 8.89 -12.79 2.78
CA VAL A 46 10.12 -12.26 3.36
C VAL A 46 10.36 -12.91 4.74
N PRO A 47 11.56 -13.42 5.04
CA PRO A 47 11.88 -13.99 6.34
C PRO A 47 11.60 -13.06 7.52
N TYR A 48 11.17 -13.65 8.64
CA TYR A 48 11.05 -12.93 9.91
C TYR A 48 12.43 -12.68 10.53
N GLY A 49 12.60 -11.52 11.16
CA GLY A 49 13.86 -11.12 11.76
C GLY A 49 13.92 -9.62 12.00
N PHE A 50 15.06 -9.15 12.48
CA PHE A 50 15.33 -7.72 12.61
C PHE A 50 15.47 -7.11 11.21
N ASN A 51 14.51 -6.26 10.82
CA ASN A 51 14.38 -5.77 9.44
C ASN A 51 14.24 -4.25 9.39
N TYR A 52 14.83 -3.62 8.37
CA TYR A 52 14.49 -2.27 7.97
C TYR A 52 13.65 -2.30 6.70
N PHE A 53 12.45 -1.71 6.75
CA PHE A 53 11.55 -1.61 5.61
C PHE A 53 11.68 -0.24 4.96
N ILE A 54 11.75 -0.22 3.63
CA ILE A 54 11.79 1.01 2.84
C ILE A 54 10.70 0.91 1.79
N ALA A 55 9.80 1.87 1.77
CA ALA A 55 8.75 2.02 0.76
C ALA A 55 8.81 3.45 0.24
N HIS A 56 9.21 3.62 -1.02
CA HIS A 56 9.39 4.91 -1.67
C HIS A 56 8.48 4.97 -2.89
N GLU A 57 7.49 5.88 -2.88
CA GLU A 57 6.46 6.00 -3.93
C GLU A 57 5.81 4.64 -4.20
N PHE A 58 5.33 4.01 -3.12
CA PHE A 58 4.77 2.66 -3.15
C PHE A 58 3.30 2.65 -2.78
N PHE A 59 2.85 3.50 -1.86
CA PHE A 59 1.47 3.52 -1.39
C PHE A 59 0.56 4.36 -2.29
N ASP A 60 1.09 5.39 -2.97
CA ASP A 60 0.35 6.19 -3.96
C ASP A 60 -0.10 5.42 -5.20
N VAL A 61 0.56 4.31 -5.52
CA VAL A 61 0.18 3.42 -6.63
C VAL A 61 -0.77 2.30 -6.24
N LEU A 62 -1.07 2.12 -4.94
CA LEU A 62 -1.96 1.05 -4.50
C LEU A 62 -3.43 1.38 -4.79
N PRO A 63 -4.27 0.37 -5.08
CA PRO A 63 -5.69 0.57 -5.33
C PRO A 63 -6.39 1.23 -4.15
N ILE A 64 -7.27 2.18 -4.44
CA ILE A 64 -8.10 2.87 -3.45
C ILE A 64 -9.59 2.58 -3.68
N HIS A 65 -10.36 2.70 -2.61
CA HIS A 65 -11.81 2.84 -2.67
C HIS A 65 -12.17 4.30 -2.40
N GLN A 66 -13.15 4.81 -3.14
CA GLN A 66 -13.68 6.17 -2.98
C GLN A 66 -15.15 6.09 -2.53
N PHE A 67 -15.52 6.89 -1.53
CA PHE A 67 -16.87 6.95 -0.98
C PHE A 67 -17.35 8.39 -0.91
N ILE A 68 -18.65 8.60 -1.15
CA ILE A 68 -19.32 9.89 -1.02
C ILE A 68 -20.55 9.78 -0.12
N ASP A 69 -20.71 10.71 0.82
CA ASP A 69 -21.91 10.82 1.66
C ASP A 69 -23.04 11.51 0.87
N ILE A 70 -24.17 10.82 0.70
CA ILE A 70 -25.37 11.41 0.07
C ILE A 70 -26.30 12.10 1.08
N GLY A 71 -25.87 12.20 2.34
CA GLY A 71 -26.53 12.89 3.43
C GLY A 71 -26.88 11.95 4.58
N LYS A 72 -26.79 12.46 5.82
CA LYS A 72 -27.05 11.72 7.07
C LYS A 72 -26.13 10.50 7.27
N ASN A 73 -24.85 10.60 6.87
CA ASN A 73 -23.87 9.51 6.91
C ASN A 73 -24.29 8.30 6.06
N GLU A 74 -25.01 8.54 4.97
CA GLU A 74 -25.34 7.51 4.00
C GLU A 74 -24.26 7.48 2.91
N TRP A 75 -23.25 6.64 3.11
CA TRP A 75 -22.16 6.53 2.16
C TRP A 75 -22.55 5.68 0.94
N ARG A 76 -22.04 6.08 -0.23
CA ARG A 76 -22.06 5.31 -1.47
C ARG A 76 -20.64 5.19 -2.00
N GLU A 77 -20.26 3.97 -2.35
CA GLU A 77 -19.01 3.70 -3.07
C GLU A 77 -19.08 4.24 -4.50
N ILE A 78 -17.97 4.79 -4.98
CA ILE A 78 -17.77 5.21 -6.36
C ILE A 78 -17.21 4.02 -7.16
N PHE A 79 -17.86 3.71 -8.27
CA PHE A 79 -17.45 2.70 -9.22
C PHE A 79 -17.15 3.31 -10.58
N VAL A 80 -16.49 2.53 -11.43
CA VAL A 80 -16.36 2.82 -12.85
C VAL A 80 -17.39 1.99 -13.61
N ASP A 81 -18.19 2.64 -14.45
CA ASP A 81 -19.19 2.02 -15.31
C ASP A 81 -19.02 2.49 -16.77
N ILE A 82 -19.73 1.86 -17.70
CA ILE A 82 -19.68 2.17 -19.13
C ILE A 82 -20.84 3.10 -19.48
N GLU A 83 -20.54 4.23 -20.12
CA GLU A 83 -21.54 5.06 -20.78
C GLU A 83 -22.03 4.36 -22.06
N THR A 84 -23.35 4.16 -22.16
CA THR A 84 -23.94 3.29 -23.18
C THR A 84 -23.80 3.83 -24.59
N GLU A 85 -23.88 5.16 -24.74
CA GLU A 85 -23.87 5.87 -26.02
C GLU A 85 -22.47 6.03 -26.58
N THR A 86 -21.53 6.53 -25.77
CA THR A 86 -20.16 6.84 -26.18
C THR A 86 -19.20 5.66 -26.03
N LYS A 87 -19.60 4.61 -25.30
CA LYS A 87 -18.74 3.49 -24.86
C LYS A 87 -17.52 3.93 -24.05
N SER A 88 -17.57 5.12 -23.45
CA SER A 88 -16.50 5.62 -22.56
C SER A 88 -16.74 5.19 -21.11
N LEU A 89 -15.67 5.17 -20.31
CA LEU A 89 -15.77 4.96 -18.86
C LEU A 89 -16.31 6.22 -18.17
N LYS A 90 -17.08 6.02 -17.09
CA LYS A 90 -17.57 7.10 -16.21
C LYS A 90 -17.57 6.64 -14.76
N PHE A 91 -17.41 7.59 -13.84
CA PHE A 91 -17.63 7.34 -12.43
C PHE A 91 -19.13 7.34 -12.10
N VAL A 92 -19.58 6.35 -11.33
CA VAL A 92 -20.96 6.23 -10.86
C VAL A 92 -20.99 5.92 -9.38
N LYS A 93 -22.08 6.30 -8.71
CA LYS A 93 -22.32 5.91 -7.32
C LYS A 93 -23.03 4.57 -7.28
N SER A 94 -22.63 3.72 -6.34
CA SER A 94 -23.41 2.53 -5.97
C SER A 94 -24.87 2.93 -5.63
N PRO A 95 -25.87 2.11 -6.01
CA PRO A 95 -27.27 2.41 -5.72
C PRO A 95 -27.58 2.25 -4.22
N ASN A 96 -26.90 1.32 -3.55
CA ASN A 96 -27.04 0.99 -2.15
C ASN A 96 -25.66 0.93 -1.48
N PRO A 97 -25.58 1.05 -0.14
CA PRO A 97 -24.33 0.81 0.58
C PRO A 97 -23.73 -0.56 0.23
N THR A 98 -22.41 -0.58 0.05
CA THR A 98 -21.65 -1.79 -0.24
C THR A 98 -21.01 -2.33 1.04
N PRO A 99 -20.57 -3.61 1.09
CA PRO A 99 -19.81 -4.11 2.23
C PRO A 99 -18.59 -3.24 2.55
N ALA A 100 -17.88 -2.76 1.53
CA ALA A 100 -16.73 -1.87 1.69
C ALA A 100 -17.13 -0.51 2.28
N SER A 101 -18.21 0.11 1.79
CA SER A 101 -18.68 1.37 2.37
C SER A 101 -19.09 1.21 3.83
N LEU A 102 -19.76 0.09 4.17
CA LEU A 102 -20.15 -0.18 5.55
C LEU A 102 -18.96 -0.44 6.46
N ALA A 103 -17.91 -1.12 5.97
CA ALA A 103 -16.73 -1.45 6.77
C ALA A 103 -15.84 -0.23 7.01
N TYR A 104 -15.51 0.52 5.95
CA TYR A 104 -14.46 1.55 6.03
C TYR A 104 -14.98 2.90 6.49
N THR A 105 -16.23 3.26 6.21
CA THR A 105 -16.74 4.60 6.60
C THR A 105 -17.03 4.69 8.09
N GLN A 106 -17.14 3.56 8.80
CA GLN A 106 -17.21 3.51 10.27
C GLN A 106 -15.93 4.03 10.94
N LEU A 107 -14.81 4.08 10.22
CA LEU A 107 -13.54 4.63 10.71
C LEU A 107 -13.58 6.16 10.82
N LEU A 108 -14.58 6.81 10.20
CA LEU A 108 -14.70 8.26 10.17
C LEU A 108 -15.40 8.81 11.42
N GLY A 109 -14.85 9.89 11.98
CA GLY A 109 -15.45 10.64 13.08
C GLY A 109 -16.62 11.57 12.69
N GLY A 110 -17.15 11.44 11.47
CA GLY A 110 -18.17 12.32 10.89
C GLY A 110 -17.59 13.63 10.32
N GLY A 111 -18.44 14.41 9.63
CA GLY A 111 -18.06 15.72 9.05
C GLY A 111 -17.41 15.67 7.67
N TYR A 112 -17.13 14.46 7.16
CA TYR A 112 -16.58 14.24 5.82
C TYR A 112 -17.71 14.09 4.79
N LYS A 113 -17.49 14.61 3.58
CA LYS A 113 -18.38 14.43 2.43
C LYS A 113 -17.84 13.40 1.45
N GLU A 114 -16.53 13.30 1.38
CA GLU A 114 -15.77 12.41 0.51
C GLU A 114 -14.74 11.68 1.37
N PHE A 115 -14.42 10.44 0.99
CA PHE A 115 -13.46 9.61 1.71
C PHE A 115 -12.77 8.65 0.75
N GLU A 116 -11.44 8.62 0.82
CA GLU A 116 -10.60 7.63 0.15
C GLU A 116 -9.93 6.73 1.17
N VAL A 117 -9.83 5.44 0.86
CA VAL A 117 -9.11 4.47 1.69
C VAL A 117 -8.39 3.47 0.80
N CYS A 118 -7.19 3.07 1.20
CA CYS A 118 -6.40 2.03 0.55
C CYS A 118 -6.35 0.79 1.46
N PRO A 119 -7.25 -0.21 1.29
CA PRO A 119 -7.26 -1.40 2.14
C PRO A 119 -5.95 -2.19 2.09
N ASP A 120 -5.36 -2.35 0.91
CA ASP A 120 -4.09 -3.06 0.74
C ASP A 120 -2.95 -2.35 1.49
N GLY A 121 -2.90 -1.02 1.40
CA GLY A 121 -1.96 -0.20 2.17
C GLY A 121 -2.13 -0.39 3.68
N LEU A 122 -3.37 -0.47 4.18
CA LEU A 122 -3.67 -0.74 5.59
C LEU A 122 -3.15 -2.12 6.04
N LEU A 123 -3.30 -3.16 5.21
CA LEU A 123 -2.80 -4.50 5.53
C LEU A 123 -1.26 -4.55 5.53
N ILE A 124 -0.63 -3.87 4.58
CA ILE A 124 0.84 -3.80 4.50
C ILE A 124 1.41 -3.08 5.71
N ILE A 125 0.84 -1.93 6.10
CA ILE A 125 1.33 -1.18 7.27
C ILE A 125 1.09 -1.95 8.57
N GLU A 126 -0.01 -2.69 8.68
CA GLU A 126 -0.27 -3.58 9.82
C GLU A 126 0.83 -4.66 9.94
N GLU A 127 1.12 -5.35 8.84
CA GLU A 127 2.14 -6.42 8.81
C GLU A 127 3.55 -5.88 9.12
N VAL A 128 3.94 -4.75 8.51
CA VAL A 128 5.21 -4.08 8.81
C VAL A 128 5.28 -3.69 10.29
N SER A 129 4.23 -3.05 10.81
CA SER A 129 4.16 -2.62 12.21
C SER A 129 4.27 -3.82 13.16
N ARG A 130 3.60 -4.92 12.83
CA ARG A 130 3.65 -6.17 13.61
C ARG A 130 5.06 -6.76 13.63
N ARG A 131 5.75 -6.80 12.48
CA ARG A 131 7.13 -7.30 12.37
C ARG A 131 8.11 -6.44 13.16
N VAL A 132 8.06 -5.12 12.99
CA VAL A 132 8.92 -4.19 13.75
C VAL A 132 8.67 -4.34 15.26
N LYS A 133 7.41 -4.41 15.69
CA LYS A 133 7.06 -4.62 17.10
C LYS A 133 7.58 -5.94 17.66
N THR A 134 7.57 -7.01 16.87
CA THR A 134 7.90 -8.38 17.34
C THR A 134 9.39 -8.68 17.26
N ASN A 135 10.06 -8.22 16.21
CA ASN A 135 11.43 -8.61 15.86
C ASN A 135 12.44 -7.45 15.90
N GLY A 136 11.98 -6.22 16.13
CA GLY A 136 12.79 -5.01 16.08
C GLY A 136 13.04 -4.51 14.66
N GLY A 137 13.76 -3.38 14.57
CA GLY A 137 14.07 -2.70 13.32
C GLY A 137 13.27 -1.40 13.16
N GLY A 138 12.88 -1.07 11.93
CA GLY A 138 12.14 0.14 11.64
C GLY A 138 11.63 0.21 10.20
N ALA A 139 10.82 1.22 9.90
CA ALA A 139 10.30 1.46 8.55
C ALA A 139 10.47 2.93 8.16
N LEU A 140 10.84 3.17 6.91
CA LEU A 140 10.81 4.47 6.26
C LEU A 140 9.84 4.40 5.09
N ILE A 141 8.77 5.18 5.17
CA ILE A 141 7.77 5.33 4.12
C ILE A 141 7.87 6.76 3.63
N ALA A 142 8.15 6.93 2.34
CA ALA A 142 8.25 8.22 1.68
C ALA A 142 7.28 8.20 0.49
N ASP A 143 6.25 9.04 0.57
CA ASP A 143 5.18 9.09 -0.41
C ASP A 143 4.60 10.50 -0.51
N TYR A 144 3.91 10.81 -1.60
CA TYR A 144 3.14 12.03 -1.72
C TYR A 144 1.80 11.84 -1.00
N GLY A 145 1.46 12.76 -0.11
CA GLY A 145 0.22 12.69 0.63
C GLY A 145 0.07 13.81 1.64
N ASP A 146 -1.04 13.77 2.37
CA ASP A 146 -1.40 14.77 3.37
C ASP A 146 -1.60 14.12 4.75
N VAL A 147 -1.41 14.94 5.79
CA VAL A 147 -1.63 14.51 7.18
C VAL A 147 -3.12 14.42 7.52
N GLU A 148 -3.95 15.15 6.79
CA GLU A 148 -5.40 15.21 6.97
C GLU A 148 -6.12 14.50 5.83
N ILE A 149 -7.28 13.91 6.13
CA ILE A 149 -8.18 13.37 5.12
C ILE A 149 -8.73 14.55 4.29
N LYS A 150 -8.49 14.52 2.98
CA LYS A 150 -9.00 15.50 2.00
C LYS A 150 -10.18 14.92 1.22
N ASP A 151 -10.74 15.78 0.36
CA ASP A 151 -11.55 15.39 -0.80
C ASP A 151 -10.77 14.42 -1.72
N PHE A 152 -11.41 13.87 -2.75
CA PHE A 152 -10.77 12.88 -3.63
C PHE A 152 -9.42 13.35 -4.23
N THR A 153 -8.41 12.49 -4.14
CA THR A 153 -7.03 12.79 -4.58
C THR A 153 -6.59 12.00 -5.80
N PHE A 154 -7.35 10.98 -6.22
CA PHE A 154 -7.09 10.20 -7.43
C PHE A 154 -6.89 11.09 -8.67
N ARG A 155 -5.80 10.86 -9.40
CA ARG A 155 -5.39 11.63 -10.58
C ARG A 155 -4.80 10.73 -11.67
#